data_AF-A0A7J6JL37-F1
#
_entry.id   AF-A0A7J6JL37-F1
#
_cell.length_a   1.000
_cell.length_b   1.000
_cell.length_c   1.000
_cell.angle_alpha   90.00
_cell.angle_beta   90.00
_cell.angle_gamma   90.00
#
_symmetry.space_group_name_H-M   'P 1'
#
loop_
_entity.id
_entity.type
_entity.pdbx_description
1 polymer ?
#
loop_
_entity_poly.entity_id
_entity_poly.type
_entity_poly.pdbx_seq_one_letter_code
_entity_poly.pdbx_strand_id
1 'polypeptide(L)'
;MAEDLHDEIAPALSTLHFPPEGFFVRLDACSPKDGAHKVPGKISLHSVDEIILRLVTSGRCRAALEDCLDSMKTVELFFLPFDPRAQNAIIRRICQQAEHIRQQILADLKSEDENDRIMMAQGMSFDLLYDKDTRTVELVELNPFGVRSPCGSCLFQWIRDREVLYDENEKETVEFRVSY
;
A
#
# COMPACT_ATOMS: atom_id res chain seq x y z
N MET A 1 -7.14 26.31 17.13
CA MET A 1 -7.08 25.78 15.75
C MET A 1 -7.62 24.35 15.66
N ALA A 2 -7.11 23.37 16.41
CA ALA A 2 -7.67 22.01 16.41
C ALA A 2 -9.02 21.91 17.16
N GLU A 3 -9.20 22.67 18.25
CA GLU A 3 -10.48 22.78 18.97
C GLU A 3 -11.55 23.47 18.12
N ASP A 4 -11.20 24.60 17.46
CA ASP A 4 -12.14 25.31 16.57
C ASP A 4 -12.65 24.42 15.42
N LEU A 5 -11.77 23.62 14.83
CA LEU A 5 -12.15 22.69 13.76
C LEU A 5 -13.01 21.53 14.28
N HIS A 6 -12.78 21.10 15.53
CA HIS A 6 -13.62 20.09 16.17
C HIS A 6 -15.03 20.62 16.37
N ASP A 7 -15.18 21.84 16.90
CA ASP A 7 -16.48 22.47 17.14
C ASP A 7 -17.29 22.69 15.85
N GLU A 8 -16.61 22.95 14.72
CA GLU A 8 -17.28 23.13 13.42
C GLU A 8 -17.63 21.80 12.72
N ILE A 9 -16.73 20.81 12.74
CA ILE A 9 -16.89 19.57 11.98
C ILE A 9 -17.63 18.50 12.78
N ALA A 10 -17.42 18.41 14.09
CA ALA A 10 -18.02 17.36 14.91
C ALA A 10 -19.55 17.34 14.84
N PRO A 11 -20.28 18.47 14.82
CA PRO A 11 -21.74 18.47 14.65
C PRO A 11 -22.18 17.83 13.32
N ALA A 12 -21.46 18.11 12.22
CA ALA A 12 -21.77 17.54 10.90
C ALA A 12 -21.50 16.03 10.83
N LEU A 13 -20.55 15.53 11.64
CA LEU A 13 -20.21 14.12 11.72
C LEU A 13 -20.99 13.36 12.81
N SER A 14 -21.70 14.06 13.69
CA SER A 14 -22.39 13.48 14.84
C SER A 14 -23.49 12.49 14.47
N THR A 15 -24.05 12.61 13.26
CA THR A 15 -25.11 11.73 12.74
C THR A 15 -24.56 10.47 12.07
N LEU A 16 -23.23 10.27 12.03
CA LEU A 16 -22.63 9.08 11.46
C LEU A 16 -22.96 7.83 12.30
N HIS A 17 -23.52 6.82 11.65
CA HIS A 17 -23.67 5.49 12.23
C HIS A 17 -22.42 4.67 11.93
N PHE A 18 -21.61 4.41 12.94
CA PHE A 18 -20.38 3.64 12.80
C PHE A 18 -20.69 2.14 12.67
N PRO A 19 -20.22 1.48 11.60
CA PRO A 19 -20.35 0.03 11.51
C PRO A 19 -19.37 -0.65 12.47
N PRO A 20 -19.62 -1.92 12.89
CA PRO A 20 -18.74 -2.64 13.82
C PRO A 20 -17.28 -2.75 13.37
N GLU A 21 -17.05 -2.81 12.06
CA GLU A 21 -15.73 -2.85 11.42
C GLU A 21 -15.01 -1.48 11.39
N GLY A 22 -15.74 -0.39 11.65
CA GLY A 22 -15.28 0.99 11.54
C GLY A 22 -15.34 1.53 10.11
N PHE A 23 -14.93 2.77 9.93
CA PHE A 23 -14.85 3.42 8.63
C PHE A 23 -13.41 3.48 8.09
N PHE A 24 -13.30 3.33 6.77
CA PHE A 24 -12.23 3.92 5.97
C PHE A 24 -12.70 5.30 5.48
N VAL A 25 -11.99 6.34 5.89
CA VAL A 25 -12.30 7.72 5.52
C VAL A 25 -11.30 8.23 4.50
N ARG A 26 -11.76 9.02 3.53
CA ARG A 26 -10.90 9.69 2.56
C ARG A 26 -11.53 10.98 2.05
N LEU A 27 -10.67 11.88 1.60
CA LEU A 27 -11.04 12.95 0.68
C LEU A 27 -11.13 12.37 -0.75
N ASP A 28 -11.70 13.17 -1.65
CA ASP A 28 -11.64 12.95 -3.10
C ASP A 28 -10.18 12.74 -3.56
N ALA A 29 -9.27 13.64 -3.19
CA ALA A 29 -7.88 13.63 -3.62
C ALA A 29 -6.99 12.59 -2.88
N CYS A 30 -7.29 12.28 -1.61
CA CYS A 30 -6.39 11.43 -0.81
C CYS A 30 -7.07 10.74 0.37
N SER A 31 -6.42 9.70 0.91
CA SER A 31 -6.77 9.08 2.20
C SER A 31 -5.80 9.55 3.29
N PRO A 32 -6.25 9.86 4.51
CA PRO A 32 -5.43 10.37 5.61
C PRO A 32 -4.64 9.26 6.32
N LYS A 33 -4.24 8.19 5.61
CA LYS A 33 -3.61 6.99 6.17
C LYS A 33 -2.29 7.27 6.92
N ASP A 34 -1.62 8.37 6.57
CA ASP A 34 -0.41 8.92 7.23
C ASP A 34 -0.71 9.71 8.51
N GLY A 35 -1.97 10.07 8.74
CA GLY A 35 -2.42 10.75 9.96
C GLY A 35 -2.27 9.86 11.19
N ALA A 36 -2.14 10.51 12.34
CA ALA A 36 -1.98 9.88 13.64
C ALA A 36 -3.20 9.02 14.02
N HIS A 37 -2.93 7.98 14.81
CA HIS A 37 -3.96 7.12 15.38
C HIS A 37 -3.69 6.89 16.87
N LYS A 38 -4.75 6.86 17.69
CA LYS A 38 -4.61 6.61 19.14
C LYS A 38 -4.02 5.23 19.45
N VAL A 39 -4.26 4.27 18.55
CA VAL A 39 -3.72 2.90 18.62
C VAL A 39 -2.78 2.68 17.42
N PRO A 40 -1.47 2.44 17.63
CA PRO A 40 -0.54 2.14 16.56
C PRO A 40 -0.99 0.94 15.71
N GLY A 41 -0.86 1.05 14.38
CA GLY A 41 -1.24 -0.01 13.43
C GLY A 41 -2.74 -0.16 13.16
N LYS A 42 -3.63 0.48 13.93
CA LYS A 42 -5.07 0.49 13.62
C LYS A 42 -5.35 1.52 12.52
N ILE A 43 -6.07 1.08 11.48
CA ILE A 43 -6.39 1.89 10.29
C ILE A 43 -7.89 2.16 10.12
N SER A 44 -8.75 1.43 10.82
CA SER A 44 -10.19 1.68 10.84
C SER A 44 -10.58 2.68 11.93
N LEU A 45 -11.55 3.55 11.62
CA LEU A 45 -11.98 4.65 12.48
C LEU A 45 -13.37 4.39 13.05
N HIS A 46 -13.52 4.49 14.36
CA HIS A 46 -14.70 4.08 15.14
C HIS A 46 -15.36 5.24 15.89
N SER A 47 -14.84 6.45 15.75
CA SER A 47 -15.45 7.64 16.33
C SER A 47 -15.15 8.89 15.52
N VAL A 48 -15.96 9.94 15.73
CA VAL A 48 -15.75 11.26 15.14
C VAL A 48 -14.39 11.83 15.55
N ASP A 49 -13.97 11.64 16.80
CA ASP A 49 -12.65 12.08 17.27
C ASP A 49 -11.50 11.37 16.53
N GLU A 50 -11.63 10.07 16.27
CA GLU A 50 -10.63 9.33 15.48
C GLU A 50 -10.56 9.87 14.05
N ILE A 51 -11.70 10.24 13.45
CA ILE A 51 -11.77 10.84 12.12
C ILE A 51 -11.10 12.22 12.10
N ILE A 52 -11.49 13.11 13.01
CA ILE A 52 -10.93 14.46 13.09
C ILE A 52 -9.43 14.39 13.34
N LEU A 53 -8.99 13.63 14.35
CA LEU A 53 -7.57 13.45 14.65
C LEU A 53 -6.80 12.99 13.42
N ARG A 54 -7.34 12.00 12.69
CA ARG A 54 -6.68 11.44 11.51
C ARG A 54 -6.56 12.46 10.38
N LEU A 55 -7.63 13.22 10.11
CA LEU A 55 -7.65 14.25 9.07
C LEU A 55 -6.68 15.39 9.37
N VAL A 56 -6.70 15.94 10.59
CA VAL A 56 -5.90 17.14 10.95
C VAL A 56 -4.41 16.86 11.09
N THR A 57 -4.05 15.60 11.35
CA THR A 57 -2.65 15.18 11.48
C THR A 57 -2.06 14.60 10.20
N SER A 58 -2.87 14.36 9.16
CA SER A 58 -2.39 13.88 7.87
C SER A 58 -1.78 15.03 7.07
N GLY A 59 -0.53 14.86 6.64
CA GLY A 59 0.13 15.80 5.73
C GLY A 59 -0.49 15.78 4.34
N ARG A 60 -1.03 14.64 3.91
CA ARG A 60 -1.73 14.48 2.64
C ARG A 60 -3.05 15.25 2.61
N CYS A 61 -3.84 15.15 3.68
CA CYS A 61 -5.07 15.93 3.79
C CYS A 61 -4.78 17.42 3.91
N ARG A 62 -3.74 17.83 4.64
CA ARG A 62 -3.32 19.24 4.67
C ARG A 62 -3.04 19.77 3.27
N ALA A 63 -2.19 19.09 2.50
CA ALA A 63 -1.85 19.50 1.14
C ALA A 63 -3.09 19.55 0.22
N ALA A 64 -3.98 18.56 0.31
CA ALA A 64 -5.21 18.54 -0.47
C ALA A 64 -6.17 19.68 -0.11
N LEU A 65 -6.30 19.99 1.18
CA LEU A 65 -7.14 21.09 1.65
C LEU A 65 -6.55 22.46 1.28
N GLU A 66 -5.23 22.63 1.36
CA GLU A 66 -4.52 23.84 0.90
C GLU A 66 -4.76 24.08 -0.60
N ASP A 67 -4.63 23.04 -1.44
CA ASP A 67 -4.94 23.13 -2.88
C ASP A 67 -6.41 23.48 -3.16
N CYS A 68 -7.34 22.92 -2.37
CA CYS A 68 -8.76 23.26 -2.47
C CYS A 68 -9.04 24.72 -2.09
N LEU A 69 -8.38 25.24 -1.05
CA LEU A 69 -8.51 26.63 -0.63
C LEU A 69 -7.95 27.58 -1.70
N ASP A 70 -6.76 27.30 -2.24
CA ASP A 70 -6.15 28.09 -3.30
C ASP A 70 -6.99 28.09 -4.58
N SER A 71 -7.59 26.94 -4.91
CA SER A 71 -8.44 26.75 -6.08
C SER A 71 -9.91 27.12 -5.87
N MET A 72 -10.31 27.54 -4.66
CA MET A 72 -11.72 27.77 -4.27
C MET A 72 -12.65 26.60 -4.63
N LYS A 73 -12.18 25.37 -4.42
CA LYS A 73 -12.95 24.14 -4.65
C LYS A 73 -13.48 23.56 -3.35
N THR A 74 -14.62 22.90 -3.44
CA THR A 74 -15.15 22.08 -2.34
C THR A 74 -14.39 20.76 -2.27
N VAL A 75 -14.15 20.29 -1.05
CA VAL A 75 -13.62 18.96 -0.78
C VAL A 75 -14.76 18.02 -0.39
N GLU A 76 -14.77 16.81 -0.93
CA GLU A 76 -15.73 15.77 -0.53
C GLU A 76 -15.09 14.82 0.47
N LEU A 77 -15.81 14.49 1.54
CA LEU A 77 -15.39 13.54 2.56
C LEU A 77 -16.23 12.26 2.46
N PHE A 78 -15.57 11.15 2.13
CA PHE A 78 -16.20 9.85 1.93
C PHE A 78 -16.03 8.95 3.15
N PHE A 79 -17.12 8.27 3.53
CA PHE A 79 -17.15 7.27 4.60
C PHE A 79 -17.50 5.91 4.01
N LEU A 80 -16.54 4.99 4.04
CA LEU A 80 -16.70 3.64 3.49
C LEU A 80 -16.58 2.61 4.63
N PRO A 81 -17.47 1.62 4.75
CA PRO A 81 -17.29 0.54 5.71
C PRO A 81 -15.91 -0.09 5.54
N PHE A 82 -15.18 -0.23 6.64
CA PHE A 82 -13.82 -0.73 6.61
C PHE A 82 -13.84 -2.24 6.38
N ASP A 83 -13.45 -2.69 5.20
CA ASP A 83 -13.35 -4.12 4.92
C ASP A 83 -11.89 -4.61 4.99
N PRO A 84 -11.45 -5.19 6.13
CA PRO A 84 -10.12 -5.81 6.21
C PRO A 84 -10.01 -7.01 5.28
N ARG A 85 -11.13 -7.65 4.91
CA ARG A 85 -11.14 -8.81 4.01
C ARG A 85 -10.89 -8.36 2.57
N ALA A 86 -11.35 -7.18 2.15
CA ALA A 86 -11.09 -6.65 0.81
C ALA A 86 -9.59 -6.43 0.57
N GLN A 87 -8.88 -5.80 1.52
CA GLN A 87 -7.42 -5.63 1.41
C GLN A 87 -6.70 -6.99 1.43
N ASN A 88 -7.10 -7.88 2.33
CA ASN A 88 -6.53 -9.23 2.40
C ASN A 88 -6.80 -10.04 1.13
N ALA A 89 -7.95 -9.87 0.48
CA ALA A 89 -8.28 -10.56 -0.76
C ALA A 89 -7.43 -10.06 -1.94
N ILE A 90 -7.19 -8.74 -2.02
CA ILE A 90 -6.30 -8.15 -3.03
C ILE A 90 -4.87 -8.64 -2.83
N ILE A 91 -4.34 -8.55 -1.59
CA ILE A 91 -2.98 -9.03 -1.27
C ILE A 91 -2.84 -10.51 -1.60
N ARG A 92 -3.80 -11.35 -1.17
CA ARG A 92 -3.79 -12.78 -1.49
C ARG A 92 -3.80 -13.04 -2.99
N ARG A 93 -4.62 -12.30 -3.75
CA ARG A 93 -4.66 -12.42 -5.21
C ARG A 93 -3.32 -12.04 -5.83
N ILE A 94 -2.71 -10.92 -5.42
CA ILE A 94 -1.40 -10.50 -5.90
C ILE A 94 -0.35 -11.57 -5.60
N CYS A 95 -0.28 -12.08 -4.37
CA CYS A 95 0.68 -13.13 -4.00
C CYS A 95 0.48 -14.43 -4.81
N GLN A 96 -0.77 -14.86 -5.00
CA GLN A 96 -1.09 -16.06 -5.78
C GLN A 96 -0.71 -15.90 -7.26
N GLN A 97 -0.99 -14.73 -7.84
CA GLN A 97 -0.64 -14.45 -9.23
C GLN A 97 0.87 -14.24 -9.41
N ALA A 98 1.55 -13.61 -8.46
CA ALA A 98 3.00 -13.50 -8.44
C ALA A 98 3.67 -14.88 -8.48
N GLU A 99 3.19 -15.82 -7.66
CA GLU A 99 3.70 -17.19 -7.68
C GLU A 99 3.37 -17.91 -9.00
N HIS A 100 2.17 -17.72 -9.56
CA HIS A 100 1.82 -18.30 -10.85
C HIS A 100 2.73 -17.79 -11.98
N ILE A 101 2.95 -16.47 -12.05
CA ILE A 101 3.85 -15.83 -13.02
C ILE A 101 5.28 -16.34 -12.82
N ARG A 102 5.75 -16.46 -11.57
CA ARG A 102 7.06 -17.02 -11.25
C ARG A 102 7.24 -18.42 -11.82
N GLN A 103 6.24 -19.30 -11.67
CA GLN A 103 6.25 -20.65 -12.24
C GLN A 103 6.26 -20.64 -13.76
N GLN A 104 5.52 -19.72 -14.40
CA GLN A 104 5.53 -19.57 -15.85
C GLN A 104 6.90 -19.11 -16.37
N ILE A 105 7.53 -18.13 -15.71
CA ILE A 105 8.89 -17.70 -16.04
C ILE A 105 9.86 -18.89 -15.94
N LEU A 106 9.86 -19.60 -14.81
CA LEU A 106 10.74 -20.76 -14.62
C LEU A 106 10.52 -21.88 -15.64
N ALA A 107 9.29 -22.08 -16.11
CA ALA A 107 8.96 -23.07 -17.13
C ALA A 107 9.47 -22.67 -18.52
N ASP A 108 9.65 -21.37 -18.79
CA ASP A 108 10.12 -20.85 -20.08
C ASP A 108 11.65 -20.74 -20.15
N LEU A 109 12.34 -20.66 -19.00
CA LEU A 109 13.81 -20.59 -18.93
C LEU A 109 14.48 -21.84 -19.53
N LYS A 110 15.48 -21.62 -20.38
CA LYS A 110 16.21 -22.67 -21.09
C LYS A 110 17.63 -22.77 -20.56
N SER A 111 17.99 -23.94 -20.01
CA SER A 111 19.33 -24.18 -19.46
C SER A 111 20.47 -24.08 -20.48
N GLU A 112 20.16 -24.13 -21.77
CA GLU A 112 21.12 -23.95 -22.86
C GLU A 112 21.47 -22.48 -23.09
N ASP A 113 20.55 -21.55 -22.79
CA ASP A 113 20.74 -20.12 -22.94
C ASP A 113 21.60 -19.56 -21.79
N GLU A 114 22.62 -18.77 -22.14
CA GLU A 114 23.57 -18.24 -21.16
C GLU A 114 22.92 -17.20 -20.24
N ASN A 115 22.01 -16.37 -20.75
CA ASN A 115 21.32 -15.35 -19.96
C ASN A 115 20.37 -16.02 -18.95
N ASP A 116 19.65 -17.05 -19.39
CA ASP A 116 18.75 -17.82 -18.52
C ASP A 116 19.52 -18.54 -17.41
N ARG A 117 20.69 -19.11 -17.71
CA ARG A 117 21.59 -19.69 -16.69
C ARG A 117 22.03 -18.67 -15.66
N ILE A 118 22.43 -17.49 -16.11
CA ILE A 118 22.86 -16.40 -15.21
C ILE A 118 21.68 -15.94 -14.34
N MET A 119 20.49 -15.79 -14.93
CA MET A 119 19.28 -15.41 -14.20
C MET A 119 18.90 -16.46 -13.15
N MET A 120 18.95 -17.76 -13.48
CA MET A 120 18.71 -18.83 -12.51
C MET A 120 19.74 -18.84 -11.37
N ALA A 121 21.02 -18.57 -11.67
CA ALA A 121 22.08 -18.57 -10.67
C ALA A 121 22.03 -17.34 -9.75
N GLN A 122 21.64 -16.18 -10.27
CA GLN A 122 21.58 -14.91 -9.51
C GLN A 122 20.23 -14.67 -8.84
N GLY A 123 19.17 -15.29 -9.35
CA GLY A 123 17.79 -14.99 -9.01
C GLY A 123 17.20 -13.91 -9.90
N MET A 124 15.91 -13.64 -9.70
CA MET A 124 15.14 -12.67 -10.47
C MET A 124 14.24 -11.83 -9.57
N SER A 125 14.03 -10.58 -9.96
CA SER A 125 12.96 -9.71 -9.47
C SER A 125 12.02 -9.43 -10.64
N PHE A 126 10.74 -9.20 -10.34
CA PHE A 126 9.77 -8.88 -11.37
C PHE A 126 8.74 -7.90 -10.84
N ASP A 127 8.36 -6.96 -11.69
CA ASP A 127 7.41 -5.91 -11.39
C ASP A 127 6.02 -6.31 -11.85
N LEU A 128 5.03 -6.09 -10.99
CA LEU A 128 3.64 -6.46 -11.22
C LEU A 128 2.74 -5.23 -11.19
N LEU A 129 1.79 -5.17 -12.12
CA LEU A 129 0.70 -4.22 -12.13
C LEU A 129 -0.59 -4.91 -11.67
N TYR A 130 -1.26 -4.36 -10.65
CA TYR A 130 -2.61 -4.77 -10.28
C TYR A 130 -3.63 -3.75 -10.78
N ASP A 131 -4.48 -4.18 -11.71
CA ASP A 131 -5.62 -3.39 -12.18
C ASP A 131 -6.82 -3.61 -11.24
N LYS A 132 -7.35 -2.51 -10.68
CA LYS A 132 -8.46 -2.55 -9.72
C LYS A 132 -9.81 -2.84 -10.38
N ASP A 133 -9.99 -2.43 -11.63
CA ASP A 133 -11.25 -2.51 -12.34
C ASP A 133 -11.47 -3.92 -12.88
N THR A 134 -10.46 -4.47 -13.54
CA THR A 134 -10.48 -5.84 -14.08
C THR A 134 -10.06 -6.88 -13.04
N ARG A 135 -9.44 -6.45 -11.94
CA ARG A 135 -8.84 -7.28 -10.89
C ARG A 135 -7.73 -8.20 -11.41
N THR A 136 -7.08 -7.88 -12.53
CA THR A 136 -5.97 -8.68 -13.08
C THR A 136 -4.64 -8.27 -12.45
N VAL A 137 -3.68 -9.19 -12.51
CA VAL A 137 -2.28 -8.95 -12.12
C VAL A 137 -1.44 -9.29 -13.34
N GLU A 138 -0.64 -8.35 -13.81
CA GLU A 138 0.13 -8.48 -15.05
C GLU A 138 1.63 -8.27 -14.78
N LEU A 139 2.45 -9.06 -15.47
CA LEU A 139 3.90 -8.89 -15.46
C LEU A 139 4.25 -7.63 -16.28
N VAL A 140 4.95 -6.69 -15.66
CA VAL A 140 5.42 -5.46 -16.30
C VAL A 140 6.85 -5.61 -16.76
N GLU A 141 7.72 -6.10 -15.88
CA GLU A 141 9.15 -6.16 -16.11
C GLU A 141 9.77 -7.36 -15.39
N LEU A 142 10.78 -7.99 -16.02
CA LEU A 142 11.58 -9.05 -15.44
C LEU A 142 13.05 -8.60 -15.39
N ASN A 143 13.65 -8.68 -14.21
CA ASN A 143 14.97 -8.14 -13.92
C ASN A 143 15.87 -9.20 -13.26
N PRO A 144 17.18 -9.21 -13.55
CA PRO A 144 18.15 -9.96 -12.76
C PRO A 144 18.18 -9.45 -11.32
N PHE A 145 18.20 -10.36 -10.35
CA PHE A 145 18.22 -9.99 -8.93
C PHE A 145 19.62 -9.66 -8.42
N GLY A 146 19.70 -8.67 -7.54
CA GLY A 146 20.83 -8.48 -6.63
C GLY A 146 21.49 -7.10 -6.68
N VAL A 147 22.33 -6.83 -5.69
CA VAL A 147 22.98 -5.52 -5.47
C VAL A 147 23.86 -5.00 -6.62
N ARG A 148 24.28 -5.90 -7.51
CA ARG A 148 25.08 -5.57 -8.70
C ARG A 148 24.26 -5.50 -9.99
N SER A 149 22.97 -5.79 -9.93
CA SER A 149 22.07 -5.64 -11.06
C SER A 149 21.61 -4.17 -11.17
N PRO A 150 21.14 -3.74 -12.35
CA PRO A 150 20.56 -2.41 -12.51
C PRO A 150 19.19 -2.27 -11.82
N CYS A 151 18.64 -3.35 -11.26
CA CYS A 151 17.33 -3.35 -10.63
C CYS A 151 17.34 -2.55 -9.31
N GLY A 152 16.35 -1.67 -9.15
CA GLY A 152 16.11 -0.99 -7.88
C GLY A 152 15.51 -1.94 -6.84
N SER A 153 15.88 -1.77 -5.57
CA SER A 153 15.29 -2.51 -4.43
C SER A 153 14.05 -1.83 -3.83
N CYS A 154 13.58 -0.73 -4.41
CA CYS A 154 12.43 0.05 -3.94
C CYS A 154 12.53 0.42 -2.45
N LEU A 155 11.67 -0.15 -1.60
CA LEU A 155 11.62 0.12 -0.15
C LEU A 155 12.60 -0.73 0.66
N PHE A 156 13.38 -1.58 -0.01
CA PHE A 156 14.48 -2.31 0.59
C PHE A 156 15.81 -1.62 0.28
N GLN A 157 16.79 -1.81 1.15
CA GLN A 157 18.14 -1.34 0.98
C GLN A 157 19.06 -2.55 0.87
N TRP A 158 19.71 -2.72 -0.28
CA TRP A 158 20.53 -3.90 -0.61
C TRP A 158 21.53 -4.34 0.47
N ILE A 159 22.13 -3.40 1.21
CA ILE A 159 23.14 -3.70 2.23
C ILE A 159 22.48 -3.99 3.58
N ARG A 160 21.55 -3.13 4.00
CA ARG A 160 20.93 -3.24 5.34
C ARG A 160 19.93 -4.39 5.43
N ASP A 161 19.24 -4.67 4.34
CA ASP A 161 18.20 -5.69 4.26
C ASP A 161 18.71 -6.99 3.59
N ARG A 162 20.03 -7.16 3.49
CA ARG A 162 20.64 -8.29 2.78
C ARG A 162 20.16 -9.64 3.30
N GLU A 163 20.09 -9.81 4.62
CA GLU A 163 19.63 -11.05 5.26
C GLU A 163 18.17 -11.39 4.89
N VAL A 164 17.34 -10.38 4.65
CA VAL A 164 15.94 -10.55 4.25
C VAL A 164 15.85 -10.83 2.75
N LEU A 165 16.56 -10.03 1.94
CA LEU A 165 16.51 -10.11 0.49
C LEU A 165 17.06 -11.43 -0.08
N TYR A 166 18.11 -11.98 0.54
CA TYR A 166 18.74 -13.24 0.14
C TYR A 166 18.26 -14.44 0.96
N ASP A 167 17.30 -14.22 1.87
CA ASP A 167 16.79 -15.22 2.82
C ASP A 167 17.90 -16.05 3.49
N GLU A 168 18.93 -15.38 4.02
CA GLU A 168 20.13 -16.06 4.55
C GLU A 168 19.86 -16.94 5.79
N ASN A 169 18.66 -16.82 6.36
CA ASN A 169 18.22 -17.58 7.52
C ASN A 169 17.11 -18.58 7.16
N GLU A 170 16.83 -18.81 5.87
CA GLU A 170 15.80 -19.74 5.37
C GLU A 170 14.46 -19.56 6.09
N LYS A 171 14.02 -18.31 6.21
CA LYS A 171 12.84 -17.95 7.02
C LYS A 171 11.55 -18.46 6.39
N GLU A 172 11.53 -18.75 5.08
CA GLU A 172 10.33 -19.13 4.30
C GLU A 172 9.16 -18.13 4.45
N THR A 173 9.45 -16.90 4.88
CA THR A 173 8.46 -15.84 5.07
C THR A 173 8.70 -14.71 4.07
N VAL A 174 7.61 -14.19 3.50
CA VAL A 174 7.66 -13.02 2.61
C VAL A 174 7.60 -11.74 3.45
N GLU A 175 8.63 -10.90 3.34
CA GLU A 175 8.64 -9.55 3.92
C GLU A 175 7.91 -8.57 2.98
N PHE A 176 7.02 -7.72 3.53
CA PHE A 176 6.26 -6.75 2.76
C PHE A 176 6.43 -5.33 3.31
N ARG A 177 6.73 -4.36 2.43
CA ARG A 177 6.87 -2.94 2.77
C ARG A 177 5.96 -2.08 1.91
N VAL A 178 5.33 -1.09 2.53
CA VAL A 178 4.47 -0.11 1.87
C VAL A 178 4.92 1.29 2.26
N SER A 179 5.03 2.18 1.28
CA SER A 179 5.20 3.61 1.49
C SER A 179 3.85 4.31 1.33
N TYR A 180 3.58 5.28 2.19
CA TYR A 180 2.26 5.90 2.34
C TYR A 180 2.17 7.28 1.72
#